data_AF-A0A972IQ61-F1
#
_entry.id   AF-A0A972IQ61-F1
#
_cell.length_a   1.000
_cell.length_b   1.000
_cell.length_c   1.000
_cell.angle_alpha   90.00
_cell.angle_beta   90.00
_cell.angle_gamma   90.00
#
_symmetry.space_group_name_H-M   'P 1'
#
loop_
_entity.id
_entity.type
_entity.pdbx_description
1 polymer ?
#
loop_
_entity_poly.entity_id
_entity_poly.type
_entity_poly.pdbx_seq_one_letter_code
_entity_poly.pdbx_strand_id
1 'polypeptide(L)'
;MKGSSPLFSNFSSGGSGGNYSEYSSSPLGGNSQPYQKEYSVYAKMMKKDIKLGVYDLKTGYIKNPTARTLDSMFDGKYVGGPHEQMTIPYVITTKGEVIVGKRNGFGRGPGALPTPHPTLIGGLDPKVRMAGMLTIKDGKILSYNNTSGHFRPNIKSIKWADEAFKKYPKHIDFRGEK
;
A
#
# COMPACT_ATOMS: atom_id res chain seq x y z
N MET A 1 44.27 31.96 -5.08
CA MET A 1 44.12 31.05 -3.92
C MET A 1 42.63 30.78 -3.71
N LYS A 2 42.25 29.49 -3.72
CA LYS A 2 41.07 28.79 -3.12
C LYS A 2 39.77 29.62 -2.97
N GLY A 3 38.62 29.34 -3.58
CA GLY A 3 38.05 28.08 -4.07
C GLY A 3 37.31 27.36 -2.94
N SER A 4 35.99 27.51 -2.82
CA SER A 4 35.09 26.57 -2.12
C SER A 4 33.62 26.82 -2.51
N SER A 5 33.10 25.93 -3.36
CA SER A 5 31.68 25.72 -3.65
C SER A 5 30.99 25.05 -2.45
N PRO A 6 29.70 25.28 -2.19
CA PRO A 6 28.95 24.42 -1.28
C PRO A 6 28.66 23.08 -1.97
N LEU A 7 29.21 22.03 -1.38
CA LEU A 7 29.08 20.63 -1.75
C LEU A 7 27.62 20.16 -1.65
N PHE A 8 27.17 19.52 -2.71
CA PHE A 8 26.04 18.61 -2.70
C PHE A 8 26.30 17.48 -1.69
N SER A 9 25.50 17.39 -0.64
CA SER A 9 25.49 16.23 0.25
C SER A 9 24.76 15.08 -0.44
N ASN A 10 25.54 14.19 -1.05
CA ASN A 10 25.12 12.85 -1.44
C ASN A 10 24.59 12.10 -0.20
N PHE A 11 23.27 11.94 -0.10
CA PHE A 11 22.71 10.88 0.73
C PHE A 11 22.92 9.55 0.00
N SER A 12 24.06 8.93 0.29
CA SER A 12 24.26 7.50 0.10
C SER A 12 23.34 6.78 1.08
N SER A 13 22.16 6.36 0.62
CA SER A 13 21.39 5.35 1.34
C SER A 13 22.05 3.99 1.05
N GLY A 14 22.96 3.63 1.94
CA GLY A 14 23.61 2.33 1.97
C GLY A 14 22.60 1.19 1.87
N GLY A 15 23.01 0.17 1.13
CA GLY A 15 22.28 -1.08 1.00
C GLY A 15 21.95 -1.66 2.36
N SER A 16 20.66 -1.88 2.57
CA SER A 16 20.17 -2.98 3.40
C SER A 16 19.20 -3.74 2.53
N GLY A 17 19.73 -4.77 1.86
CA GLY A 17 18.95 -5.90 1.38
C GLY A 17 18.35 -6.60 2.58
N GLY A 18 17.31 -6.00 3.15
CA GLY A 18 16.45 -6.63 4.11
C GLY A 18 15.61 -7.65 3.37
N ASN A 19 15.94 -8.92 3.54
CA ASN A 19 15.09 -10.04 3.18
C ASN A 19 13.67 -9.79 3.72
N TYR A 20 12.75 -9.37 2.85
CA TYR A 20 11.33 -9.26 3.16
C TYR A 20 10.67 -10.67 3.19
N SER A 21 11.28 -11.64 3.87
CA SER A 21 10.76 -13.01 4.03
C SER A 21 10.19 -13.27 5.42
N GLU A 22 9.70 -12.24 6.11
CA GLU A 22 9.09 -12.40 7.44
C GLU A 22 7.77 -11.62 7.55
N TYR A 23 6.92 -11.81 6.56
CA TYR A 23 5.53 -12.22 6.77
C TYR A 23 4.97 -12.60 5.41
N SER A 24 5.13 -13.89 5.08
CA SER A 24 4.17 -14.56 4.22
C SER A 24 2.77 -14.16 4.69
N SER A 25 1.97 -13.71 3.73
CA SER A 25 0.52 -13.66 3.75
C SER A 25 -0.12 -14.39 4.93
N SER A 26 -0.62 -13.61 5.90
CA SER A 26 -1.60 -14.03 6.93
C SER A 26 -1.17 -15.14 7.91
N PRO A 27 -1.07 -14.85 9.23
CA PRO A 27 -1.10 -15.89 10.26
C PRO A 27 -2.54 -16.38 10.53
N LEU A 28 -3.45 -16.16 9.59
CA LEU A 28 -4.85 -16.56 9.64
C LEU A 28 -5.20 -17.07 8.24
N GLY A 29 -5.28 -18.39 8.06
CA GLY A 29 -5.83 -19.05 6.87
C GLY A 29 -7.31 -18.72 6.67
N GLY A 30 -7.60 -17.47 6.35
CA GLY A 30 -8.93 -16.94 6.25
C GLY A 30 -9.30 -16.72 4.81
N ASN A 31 -10.25 -17.51 4.31
CA ASN A 31 -10.90 -17.37 3.01
C ASN A 31 -11.23 -15.91 2.66
N SER A 32 -11.21 -15.53 1.38
CA SER A 32 -11.71 -14.21 0.99
C SER A 32 -13.14 -13.97 1.53
N GLN A 33 -13.52 -12.72 1.77
CA GLN A 33 -14.95 -12.41 1.91
C GLN A 33 -15.68 -12.84 0.62
N PRO A 34 -16.99 -13.16 0.68
CA PRO A 34 -17.79 -13.39 -0.52
C PRO A 34 -17.64 -12.25 -1.53
N TYR A 35 -17.87 -12.53 -2.81
CA TYR A 35 -17.79 -11.47 -3.81
C TYR A 35 -18.81 -10.36 -3.50
N GLN A 36 -18.32 -9.12 -3.48
CA GLN A 36 -19.12 -7.92 -3.26
C GLN A 36 -18.59 -6.82 -4.19
N LYS A 37 -19.43 -5.84 -4.51
CA LYS A 37 -19.00 -4.66 -5.27
C LYS A 37 -17.99 -3.83 -4.46
N GLU A 38 -18.18 -3.78 -3.15
CA GLU A 38 -17.36 -3.05 -2.19
C GLU A 38 -17.19 -3.90 -0.93
N TYR A 39 -16.06 -3.74 -0.25
CA TYR A 39 -15.69 -4.45 0.96
C TYR A 39 -15.52 -3.45 2.09
N SER A 40 -16.23 -3.68 3.19
CA SER A 40 -15.89 -3.13 4.49
C SER A 40 -14.81 -3.97 5.17
N VAL A 41 -14.21 -3.42 6.22
CA VAL A 41 -13.22 -4.14 7.03
C VAL A 41 -13.86 -5.35 7.71
N TYR A 42 -13.21 -6.50 7.62
CA TYR A 42 -13.63 -7.71 8.32
C TYR A 42 -13.69 -7.47 9.83
N ALA A 43 -14.84 -7.75 10.45
CA ALA A 43 -15.13 -7.40 11.84
C ALA A 43 -14.08 -7.93 12.85
N LYS A 44 -13.50 -9.11 12.61
CA LYS A 44 -12.43 -9.65 13.49
C LYS A 44 -11.16 -8.78 13.46
N MET A 45 -10.85 -8.20 12.30
CA MET A 45 -9.69 -7.31 12.16
C MET A 45 -9.98 -5.95 12.81
N MET A 46 -11.16 -5.38 12.61
CA MET A 46 -11.56 -4.15 13.32
C MET A 46 -11.49 -4.31 14.85
N LYS A 47 -12.01 -5.42 15.39
CA LYS A 47 -11.89 -5.73 16.83
C LYS A 47 -10.43 -5.80 17.32
N LYS A 48 -9.52 -6.28 16.48
CA LYS A 48 -8.07 -6.28 16.78
C LYS A 48 -7.51 -4.86 16.73
N ASP A 49 -7.88 -4.08 15.73
CA ASP A 49 -7.38 -2.72 15.52
C ASP A 49 -7.85 -1.75 16.62
N ILE A 50 -9.04 -1.95 17.17
CA ILE A 50 -9.52 -1.24 18.38
C ILE A 50 -8.56 -1.49 19.55
N LYS A 51 -8.20 -2.75 19.81
CA LYS A 51 -7.28 -3.12 20.90
C LYS A 51 -5.87 -2.56 20.70
N LEU A 52 -5.47 -2.37 19.44
CA LEU A 52 -4.17 -1.82 19.07
C LEU A 52 -4.16 -0.28 19.04
N GLY A 53 -5.29 0.39 19.26
CA GLY A 53 -5.39 1.85 19.16
C GLY A 53 -5.33 2.40 17.73
N VAL A 54 -5.42 1.53 16.71
CA VAL A 54 -5.43 1.91 15.29
C VAL A 54 -6.83 2.40 14.86
N TYR A 55 -7.87 1.94 15.57
CA TYR A 55 -9.26 2.35 15.38
C TYR A 55 -9.79 3.00 16.66
N ASP A 56 -10.24 4.24 16.55
CA ASP A 56 -10.99 4.94 17.59
C ASP A 56 -12.50 4.80 17.36
N LEU A 57 -13.28 4.61 18.43
CA LEU A 57 -14.73 4.36 18.30
C LEU A 57 -15.53 5.57 17.81
N LYS A 58 -14.99 6.78 17.90
CA LYS A 58 -15.67 8.02 17.47
C LYS A 58 -15.23 8.49 16.09
N THR A 59 -13.96 8.30 15.76
CA THR A 59 -13.33 8.84 14.55
C THR A 59 -12.90 7.76 13.56
N GLY A 60 -12.85 6.50 13.99
CA GLY A 60 -12.53 5.33 13.18
C GLY A 60 -11.05 5.08 12.99
N TYR A 61 -10.68 4.55 11.83
CA TYR A 61 -9.29 4.29 11.47
C TYR A 61 -8.48 5.58 11.37
N ILE A 62 -7.36 5.64 12.08
CA ILE A 62 -6.39 6.73 11.93
C ILE A 62 -5.82 6.69 10.50
N LYS A 63 -5.81 7.85 9.84
CA LYS A 63 -5.26 7.96 8.48
C LYS A 63 -3.75 7.76 8.51
N ASN A 64 -3.25 6.89 7.64
CA ASN A 64 -1.81 6.73 7.43
C ASN A 64 -1.26 8.06 6.85
N PRO A 65 -0.29 8.71 7.50
CA PRO A 65 0.24 10.01 7.06
C PRO A 65 0.99 9.93 5.72
N THR A 66 1.38 8.73 5.28
CA THR A 66 2.00 8.52 3.96
C THR A 66 0.99 8.15 2.87
N ALA A 67 -0.29 8.04 3.21
CA ALA A 67 -1.34 7.69 2.25
C ALA A 67 -1.52 8.81 1.23
N ARG A 68 -1.41 8.47 -0.04
CA ARG A 68 -1.56 9.40 -1.18
C ARG A 68 -2.08 8.65 -2.40
N THR A 69 -2.62 9.39 -3.36
CA THR A 69 -3.03 8.80 -4.64
C THR A 69 -1.80 8.30 -5.40
N LEU A 70 -1.94 7.22 -6.16
CA LEU A 70 -0.86 6.72 -7.00
C LEU A 70 -0.39 7.78 -8.01
N ASP A 71 -1.33 8.57 -8.55
CA ASP A 71 -1.04 9.65 -9.50
C ASP A 71 -0.06 10.68 -8.94
N SER A 72 -0.17 10.99 -7.64
CA SER A 72 0.74 11.94 -6.97
C SER A 72 2.17 11.43 -6.84
N MET A 73 2.42 10.15 -7.10
CA MET A 73 3.76 9.57 -7.12
C MET A 73 4.40 9.61 -8.50
N PHE A 74 3.70 10.00 -9.56
CA PHE A 74 4.29 9.95 -10.90
C PHE A 74 5.33 11.05 -11.10
N ASP A 75 6.50 10.62 -11.58
CA ASP A 75 7.61 11.49 -12.01
C ASP A 75 7.98 11.12 -13.45
N GLY A 76 7.50 11.93 -14.40
CA GLY A 76 7.62 11.65 -15.83
C GLY A 76 7.02 10.29 -16.20
N LYS A 77 7.86 9.32 -16.56
CA LYS A 77 7.43 7.95 -16.90
C LYS A 77 7.50 6.98 -15.72
N TYR A 78 7.94 7.42 -14.55
CA TYR A 78 8.20 6.56 -13.39
C TYR A 78 7.13 6.73 -12.31
N VAL A 79 7.03 5.75 -11.42
CA VAL A 79 6.33 5.83 -10.14
C VAL A 79 7.40 6.04 -9.06
N GLY A 80 7.42 7.21 -8.45
CA GLY A 80 8.52 7.67 -7.61
C GLY A 80 9.66 8.20 -8.46
N GLY A 81 10.66 7.36 -8.76
CA GLY A 81 11.82 7.70 -9.58
C GLY A 81 12.38 6.50 -10.34
N PRO A 82 13.40 6.67 -11.19
CA PRO A 82 13.92 5.64 -12.09
C PRO A 82 14.47 4.38 -11.41
N HIS A 83 14.82 4.47 -10.12
CA HIS A 83 15.38 3.37 -9.34
C HIS A 83 14.48 3.00 -8.14
N GLU A 84 13.24 3.48 -8.11
CA GLU A 84 12.32 3.16 -7.02
C GLU A 84 12.02 1.66 -6.99
N GLN A 85 12.17 1.06 -5.82
CA GLN A 85 11.86 -0.33 -5.55
C GLN A 85 11.09 -0.44 -4.25
N MET A 86 9.83 -0.88 -4.30
CA MET A 86 9.00 -1.02 -3.12
C MET A 86 7.84 -1.98 -3.32
N THR A 87 7.45 -2.66 -2.24
CA THR A 87 6.18 -3.40 -2.16
C THR A 87 5.31 -2.76 -1.09
N ILE A 88 4.21 -2.12 -1.51
CA ILE A 88 3.36 -1.30 -0.64
C ILE A 88 1.89 -1.72 -0.72
N PRO A 89 1.12 -1.54 0.37
CA PRO A 89 -0.32 -1.73 0.31
C PRO A 89 -0.94 -0.69 -0.62
N TYR A 90 -1.96 -1.13 -1.34
CA TYR A 90 -2.85 -0.26 -2.09
C TYR A 90 -4.31 -0.58 -1.78
N VAL A 91 -5.17 0.41 -2.01
CA VAL A 91 -6.62 0.26 -2.04
C VAL A 91 -7.17 0.94 -3.28
N ILE A 92 -8.27 0.41 -3.79
CA ILE A 92 -9.09 1.04 -4.82
C ILE A 92 -10.36 1.53 -4.14
N THR A 93 -10.53 2.85 -4.07
CA THR A 93 -11.68 3.46 -3.41
C THR A 93 -12.99 3.10 -4.12
N THR A 94 -14.12 3.40 -3.48
CA THR A 94 -15.45 3.27 -4.11
C THR A 94 -15.61 4.14 -5.37
N LYS A 95 -14.75 5.16 -5.53
CA LYS A 95 -14.66 6.03 -6.71
C LYS A 95 -13.68 5.52 -7.78
N GLY A 96 -12.93 4.45 -7.51
CA GLY A 96 -11.95 3.88 -8.43
C GLY A 96 -10.57 4.56 -8.41
N GLU A 97 -10.28 5.34 -7.37
CA GLU A 97 -8.95 5.94 -7.16
C GLU A 97 -8.02 4.92 -6.52
N VAL A 98 -6.76 4.87 -6.96
CA VAL A 98 -5.73 4.03 -6.32
C VAL A 98 -5.04 4.87 -5.25
N ILE A 99 -5.16 4.45 -3.99
CA ILE A 99 -4.43 5.05 -2.87
C ILE A 99 -3.39 4.04 -2.39
N VAL A 100 -2.17 4.52 -2.16
CA VAL A 100 -1.05 3.73 -1.65
C VAL A 100 -0.44 4.41 -0.43
N GLY A 101 0.32 3.67 0.37
CA GLY A 101 1.03 4.23 1.51
C GLY A 101 2.04 3.26 2.09
N LYS A 102 3.09 3.77 2.74
CA LYS A 102 4.11 2.92 3.36
C LYS A 102 3.52 2.22 4.60
N ARG A 103 3.95 0.98 4.85
CA ARG A 103 3.59 0.28 6.10
C ARG A 103 4.51 0.73 7.22
N ASN A 104 3.93 0.97 8.39
CA ASN A 104 4.67 1.13 9.64
C ASN A 104 4.84 -0.20 10.39
N GLY A 105 5.04 -1.32 9.67
CA GLY A 105 5.18 -2.66 10.25
C GLY A 105 4.14 -2.99 11.34
N PHE A 106 4.62 -3.52 12.48
CA PHE A 106 3.84 -3.77 13.71
C PHE A 106 3.69 -2.52 14.60
N GLY A 107 4.09 -1.34 14.14
CA GLY A 107 4.37 -0.23 15.03
C GLY A 107 5.71 -0.41 15.73
N ARG A 108 6.78 -0.70 14.98
CA ARG A 108 8.09 -1.15 15.50
C ARG A 108 8.90 -0.07 16.25
N GLY A 109 8.29 1.06 16.59
CA GLY A 109 8.89 2.13 17.39
C GLY A 109 8.03 2.46 18.61
N PRO A 110 8.60 3.01 19.70
CA PRO A 110 7.83 3.48 20.84
C PRO A 110 6.74 4.46 20.38
N GLY A 111 5.47 4.15 20.68
CA GLY A 111 4.31 4.97 20.27
C GLY A 111 3.91 4.86 18.80
N ALA A 112 4.57 4.02 18.00
CA ALA A 112 4.25 3.84 16.59
C ALA A 112 3.07 2.87 16.43
N LEU A 113 2.04 3.27 15.67
CA LEU A 113 0.90 2.40 15.39
C LEU A 113 1.08 1.61 14.08
N PRO A 114 0.58 0.36 14.00
CA PRO A 114 0.44 -0.35 12.73
C PRO A 114 -0.41 0.44 11.73
N THR A 115 -0.06 0.36 10.45
CA THR A 115 -0.83 1.01 9.37
C THR A 115 -1.40 -0.04 8.40
N PRO A 116 -2.47 -0.77 8.79
CA PRO A 116 -3.12 -1.74 7.90
C PRO A 116 -3.85 -1.05 6.74
N HIS A 117 -4.30 -1.81 5.73
CA HIS A 117 -4.99 -1.28 4.55
C HIS A 117 -6.10 -0.23 4.84
N PRO A 118 -6.96 -0.39 5.87
CA PRO A 118 -8.01 0.60 6.14
C PRO A 118 -7.47 2.00 6.45
N THR A 119 -6.25 2.11 7.00
CA THR A 119 -5.60 3.39 7.28
C THR A 119 -5.25 4.17 6.01
N LEU A 120 -5.21 3.53 4.84
CA LEU A 120 -5.05 4.24 3.56
C LEU A 120 -6.25 5.12 3.24
N ILE A 121 -7.44 4.82 3.76
CA ILE A 121 -8.65 5.65 3.62
C ILE A 121 -8.93 6.41 4.92
N GLY A 122 -8.80 5.74 6.07
CA GLY A 122 -9.17 6.26 7.38
C GLY A 122 -10.69 6.29 7.61
N GLY A 123 -11.11 6.79 8.77
CA GLY A 123 -12.52 7.02 9.10
C GLY A 123 -13.26 5.79 9.63
N LEU A 124 -14.56 5.97 9.91
CA LEU A 124 -15.39 5.01 10.67
C LEU A 124 -15.65 3.69 9.94
N ASP A 125 -15.96 3.73 8.64
CA ASP A 125 -16.23 2.55 7.82
C ASP A 125 -15.56 2.73 6.45
N PRO A 126 -14.23 2.56 6.35
CA PRO A 126 -13.56 2.65 5.07
C PRO A 126 -14.03 1.50 4.18
N LYS A 127 -14.43 1.85 2.95
CA LYS A 127 -14.88 0.91 1.93
C LYS A 127 -13.99 0.95 0.70
N VAL A 128 -13.78 -0.22 0.11
CA VAL A 128 -12.93 -0.38 -1.07
C VAL A 128 -13.59 -1.30 -2.09
N ARG A 129 -13.35 -1.07 -3.38
CA ARG A 129 -13.65 -2.09 -4.40
C ARG A 129 -12.63 -3.21 -4.39
N MET A 130 -11.39 -2.88 -4.00
CA MET A 130 -10.26 -3.79 -3.98
C MET A 130 -9.17 -3.31 -3.03
N ALA A 131 -8.37 -4.23 -2.50
CA ALA A 131 -7.18 -3.93 -1.71
C ALA A 131 -6.15 -5.03 -1.88
N GLY A 132 -4.87 -4.68 -1.82
CA GLY A 132 -3.81 -5.66 -1.97
C GLY A 132 -2.43 -5.07 -1.81
N MET A 133 -1.44 -5.73 -2.41
CA MET A 133 -0.06 -5.26 -2.47
C MET A 133 0.29 -4.89 -3.90
N LEU A 134 0.99 -3.77 -4.05
CA LEU A 134 1.54 -3.24 -5.30
C LEU A 134 3.06 -3.35 -5.23
N THR A 135 3.66 -3.95 -6.24
CA THR A 135 5.11 -4.08 -6.39
C THR A 135 5.59 -3.10 -7.45
N ILE A 136 6.52 -2.23 -7.07
CA ILE A 136 7.21 -1.28 -7.96
C ILE A 136 8.67 -1.71 -8.05
N LYS A 137 9.20 -1.77 -9.27
CA LYS A 137 10.61 -2.06 -9.57
C LYS A 137 11.09 -1.15 -10.70
N ASP A 138 12.27 -0.57 -10.54
CA ASP A 138 12.86 0.36 -11.51
C ASP A 138 11.89 1.50 -11.91
N GLY A 139 11.13 1.99 -10.92
CA GLY A 139 10.12 3.02 -11.11
C GLY A 139 8.91 2.58 -11.94
N LYS A 140 8.68 1.28 -12.14
CA LYS A 140 7.52 0.73 -12.86
C LYS A 140 6.70 -0.19 -11.97
N ILE A 141 5.39 -0.19 -12.20
CA ILE A 141 4.48 -1.15 -11.61
C ILE A 141 4.77 -2.51 -12.24
N LEU A 142 5.29 -3.43 -11.42
CA LEU A 142 5.67 -4.77 -11.81
C LEU A 142 4.53 -5.76 -11.62
N SER A 143 3.82 -5.68 -10.49
CA SER A 143 2.69 -6.56 -10.19
C SER A 143 1.77 -5.97 -9.14
N TYR A 144 0.53 -6.48 -9.09
CA TYR A 144 -0.41 -6.23 -8.01
C TYR A 144 -1.21 -7.49 -7.71
N ASN A 145 -1.70 -7.63 -6.48
CA ASN A 145 -2.51 -8.77 -6.06
C ASN A 145 -3.70 -8.32 -5.20
N ASN A 146 -4.44 -9.29 -4.64
CA ASN A 146 -5.59 -9.05 -3.76
C ASN A 146 -5.27 -9.31 -2.27
N THR A 147 -4.00 -9.28 -1.89
CA THR A 147 -3.55 -9.65 -0.55
C THR A 147 -3.84 -8.53 0.46
N SER A 148 -5.03 -8.57 1.08
CA SER A 148 -5.41 -7.72 2.20
C SER A 148 -6.07 -8.53 3.31
N GLY A 149 -5.45 -8.58 4.50
CA GLY A 149 -6.03 -9.26 5.66
C GLY A 149 -7.25 -8.55 6.27
N HIS A 150 -7.34 -7.22 6.08
CA HIS A 150 -8.41 -6.39 6.62
C HIS A 150 -9.65 -6.37 5.74
N PHE A 151 -9.48 -6.17 4.42
CA PHE A 151 -10.58 -6.17 3.47
C PHE A 151 -10.88 -7.55 2.87
N ARG A 152 -9.88 -8.44 2.78
CA ARG A 152 -10.00 -9.81 2.24
C ARG A 152 -10.85 -9.88 0.95
N PRO A 153 -10.55 -9.05 -0.07
CA PRO A 153 -11.35 -9.02 -1.28
C PRO A 153 -11.28 -10.36 -2.01
N ASN A 154 -12.42 -10.76 -2.59
CA ASN A 154 -12.49 -11.94 -3.43
C ASN A 154 -11.64 -11.76 -4.69
N ILE A 155 -11.04 -12.84 -5.20
CA ILE A 155 -10.22 -12.80 -6.41
C ILE A 155 -10.97 -12.24 -7.63
N LYS A 156 -12.30 -12.42 -7.71
CA LYS A 156 -13.15 -11.83 -8.76
C LYS A 156 -13.11 -10.30 -8.79
N SER A 157 -12.65 -9.65 -7.72
CA SER A 157 -12.50 -8.21 -7.61
C SER A 157 -11.20 -7.68 -8.23
N ILE A 158 -10.29 -8.57 -8.69
CA ILE A 158 -9.06 -8.17 -9.40
C ILE A 158 -9.36 -7.35 -10.66
N LYS A 159 -10.53 -7.55 -11.29
CA LYS A 159 -10.99 -6.72 -12.41
C LYS A 159 -10.98 -5.22 -12.11
N TRP A 160 -11.23 -4.82 -10.86
CA TRP A 160 -11.17 -3.41 -10.47
C TRP A 160 -9.73 -2.88 -10.45
N ALA A 161 -8.77 -3.73 -10.10
CA ALA A 161 -7.35 -3.42 -10.23
C ALA A 161 -6.96 -3.33 -11.70
N ASP A 162 -7.37 -4.29 -12.53
CA ASP A 162 -7.12 -4.24 -13.97
C ASP A 162 -7.64 -2.95 -14.59
N GLU A 163 -8.88 -2.55 -14.29
CA GLU A 163 -9.48 -1.30 -14.76
C GLU A 163 -8.75 -0.06 -14.26
N ALA A 164 -8.31 -0.04 -13.00
CA ALA A 164 -7.60 1.10 -12.43
C ALA A 164 -6.19 1.24 -13.03
N PHE A 165 -5.44 0.15 -13.10
CA PHE A 165 -4.04 0.17 -13.56
C PHE A 165 -3.93 0.33 -15.08
N LYS A 166 -4.91 -0.12 -15.88
CA LYS A 166 -4.96 0.14 -17.33
C LYS A 166 -4.89 1.62 -17.72
N LYS A 167 -5.21 2.54 -16.79
CA LYS A 167 -5.10 3.99 -16.99
C LYS A 167 -3.65 4.49 -17.05
N TYR A 168 -2.68 3.67 -16.65
CA TYR A 168 -1.27 4.06 -16.49
C TYR A 168 -0.32 3.25 -17.38
N PRO A 169 -0.56 3.11 -18.70
CA PRO A 169 0.24 2.22 -19.55
C PRO A 169 1.72 2.60 -19.60
N LYS A 170 2.04 3.89 -19.43
CA LYS A 170 3.44 4.37 -19.39
C LYS A 170 4.19 3.96 -18.13
N HIS A 171 3.50 3.56 -17.06
CA HIS A 171 4.07 3.29 -15.74
C HIS A 171 4.12 1.80 -15.39
N ILE A 172 3.71 0.94 -16.32
CA ILE A 172 3.60 -0.51 -16.10
C ILE A 172 4.73 -1.25 -16.82
N ASP A 173 5.28 -2.27 -16.17
CA ASP A 173 6.11 -3.29 -16.81
C ASP A 173 5.83 -4.67 -16.22
N PHE A 174 4.70 -5.27 -16.60
CA PHE A 174 4.32 -6.63 -16.17
C PHE A 174 5.20 -7.74 -16.76
N ARG A 175 6.17 -7.41 -17.64
CA ARG A 175 6.99 -8.42 -18.34
C ARG A 175 8.04 -9.08 -17.45
N GLY A 176 8.15 -8.68 -16.18
CA GLY A 176 9.05 -9.30 -15.19
C GLY A 176 8.51 -10.58 -14.53
N GLU A 177 7.32 -11.05 -14.90
CA GLU A 177 6.82 -12.39 -14.58
C GLU A 177 6.69 -13.21 -15.88
N LYS A 178 7.82 -13.72 -16.38
CA LYS A 178 7.87 -14.82 -17.34
C LYS A 178 8.61 -15.99 -16.71
#